data_AF-A0A9R1RRV0-F1
#
_entry.id   AF-A0A9R1RRV0-F1
#
_cell.length_a   1.000
_cell.length_b   1.000
_cell.length_c   1.000
_cell.angle_alpha   90.00
_cell.angle_beta   90.00
_cell.angle_gamma   90.00
#
_symmetry.space_group_name_H-M   'P 1'
#
loop_
_entity.id
_entity.type
_entity.pdbx_description
1 polymer ?
#
loop_
_entity_poly.entity_id
_entity_poly.type
_entity_poly.pdbx_seq_one_letter_code
_entity_poly.pdbx_strand_id
1 'polypeptide(L)'
;MVGRMERQTVSTSSASCSPSAASSSSSSCGGRKRPDILNMIRSAACLNSSSTDTGKGRSKQSSTKVTHGFHLVEGKSGHDMEDYHVAEYKCDKNHELGLFAIFDGHLGDRVPSYLRANLFSNILKEPLFWTDPQEAIKNAYGSTNKYILENAKQLGPGGSTAVTAIVVDGKDMWIANVGDSRAVLCERGAANQITVDHEPHISNERQRIEQQGGFVTTFPVMSLA
;
A
#
# COMPACT_ATOMS: atom_id res chain seq x y z
N MET A 1 7.80 15.09 0.70
CA MET A 1 7.92 15.12 2.18
C MET A 1 6.94 14.08 2.70
N VAL A 2 7.36 13.18 3.60
CA VAL A 2 6.43 12.24 4.26
C VAL A 2 5.55 13.05 5.20
N GLY A 3 4.24 12.80 5.18
CA GLY A 3 3.28 13.44 6.09
C GLY A 3 3.55 13.09 7.56
N ARG A 4 2.71 13.60 8.45
CA ARG A 4 2.80 13.27 9.89
C ARG A 4 2.71 11.75 10.06
N MET A 5 3.74 11.20 10.69
CA MET A 5 3.88 9.78 10.96
C MET A 5 3.46 9.52 12.40
N GLU A 6 2.51 8.60 12.61
CA GLU A 6 2.02 8.26 13.95
C GLU A 6 2.31 6.79 14.27
N ARG A 7 2.85 6.56 15.47
CA ARG A 7 2.92 5.24 16.08
C ARG A 7 1.58 4.95 16.74
N GLN A 8 0.93 3.89 16.32
CA GLN A 8 -0.26 3.35 16.96
C GLN A 8 0.15 2.09 17.74
N THR A 9 -0.21 2.02 19.02
CA THR A 9 0.01 0.83 19.84
C THR A 9 -1.34 0.14 20.04
N VAL A 10 -1.44 -1.12 19.66
CA VAL A 10 -2.66 -1.91 19.83
C VAL A 10 -2.83 -2.21 21.32
N SER A 11 -3.85 -1.61 21.95
CA SER A 11 -4.21 -1.93 23.33
C SER A 11 -5.00 -3.25 23.37
N THR A 12 -4.48 -4.25 24.07
CA THR A 12 -5.19 -5.53 24.25
C THR A 12 -6.11 -5.44 25.47
N SER A 13 -7.38 -5.10 25.28
CA SER A 13 -8.40 -5.38 26.30
C SER A 13 -8.88 -6.83 26.15
N SER A 14 -8.71 -7.63 27.20
CA SER A 14 -9.16 -9.03 27.25
C SER A 14 -10.69 -9.14 27.16
N ALA A 15 -11.20 -9.52 25.99
CA ALA A 15 -12.57 -9.95 25.82
C ALA A 15 -12.57 -11.42 25.35
N SER A 16 -13.04 -12.30 26.22
CA SER A 16 -13.16 -13.74 25.98
C SER A 16 -14.38 -14.05 25.11
N CYS A 17 -14.17 -14.58 23.91
CA CYS A 17 -15.20 -15.25 23.14
C CYS A 17 -14.73 -16.66 22.74
N SER A 18 -15.58 -17.64 23.04
CA SER A 18 -15.33 -19.08 22.90
C SER A 18 -15.26 -19.52 21.42
N PRO A 19 -14.48 -20.57 21.08
CA PRO A 19 -14.28 -21.00 19.70
C PRO A 19 -15.39 -21.97 19.23
N SER A 20 -15.82 -21.79 17.97
CA SER A 20 -16.65 -22.75 17.23
C SER A 20 -15.84 -23.40 16.11
N ALA A 21 -16.13 -24.68 15.86
CA ALA A 21 -15.33 -25.71 15.22
C ALA A 21 -14.78 -25.42 13.80
N ALA A 22 -13.60 -25.98 13.54
CA ALA A 22 -12.95 -26.06 12.25
C ALA A 22 -13.36 -27.34 11.49
N SER A 23 -13.51 -27.24 10.17
CA SER A 23 -13.55 -28.39 9.26
C SER A 23 -12.29 -28.41 8.39
N SER A 24 -11.55 -29.50 8.46
CA SER A 24 -10.38 -29.80 7.64
C SER A 24 -10.78 -30.39 6.30
N SER A 25 -10.08 -30.03 5.23
CA SER A 25 -10.05 -30.83 4.00
C SER A 25 -8.65 -30.78 3.38
N SER A 26 -8.05 -31.96 3.28
CA SER A 26 -6.85 -32.27 2.52
C SER A 26 -7.15 -32.35 1.02
N SER A 27 -6.20 -32.03 0.15
CA SER A 27 -6.21 -32.55 -1.22
C SER A 27 -4.82 -32.54 -1.85
N SER A 28 -4.53 -33.65 -2.53
CA SER A 28 -3.25 -34.12 -3.05
C SER A 28 -2.83 -33.54 -4.41
N CYS A 29 -1.57 -33.81 -4.75
CA CYS A 29 -0.88 -33.53 -6.00
C CYS A 29 -1.50 -34.18 -7.25
N GLY A 30 -1.30 -33.52 -8.41
CA GLY A 30 -0.97 -34.18 -9.69
C GLY A 30 -2.11 -34.41 -10.69
N GLY A 31 -2.23 -33.53 -11.68
CA GLY A 31 -2.97 -33.82 -12.93
C GLY A 31 -2.82 -32.69 -13.95
N ARG A 32 -2.11 -32.93 -15.06
CA ARG A 32 -2.02 -32.00 -16.20
C ARG A 32 -3.39 -31.96 -16.90
N LYS A 33 -4.12 -30.84 -16.79
CA LYS A 33 -5.36 -30.61 -17.54
C LYS A 33 -5.05 -30.07 -18.94
N ARG A 34 -5.74 -30.59 -19.95
CA ARG A 34 -5.69 -30.12 -21.34
C ARG A 34 -6.17 -28.66 -21.43
N PRO A 35 -5.65 -27.84 -22.35
CA PRO A 35 -6.08 -26.45 -22.48
C PRO A 35 -7.52 -26.38 -23.01
N ASP A 36 -8.36 -25.64 -22.31
CA ASP A 36 -9.74 -25.34 -22.71
C ASP A 36 -9.73 -24.41 -23.93
N ILE A 37 -10.31 -24.88 -25.04
CA ILE A 37 -10.38 -24.15 -26.33
C ILE A 37 -11.04 -22.77 -26.14
N LEU A 38 -11.96 -22.65 -25.17
CA LEU A 38 -12.62 -21.40 -24.79
C LEU A 38 -11.65 -20.34 -24.24
N ASN A 39 -10.61 -20.73 -23.49
CA ASN A 39 -9.61 -19.80 -22.97
C ASN A 39 -8.67 -19.30 -24.06
N MET A 40 -8.36 -20.14 -25.05
CA MET A 40 -7.57 -19.73 -26.22
C MET A 40 -8.30 -18.68 -27.08
N ILE A 41 -9.61 -18.83 -27.28
CA ILE A 41 -10.40 -17.87 -28.06
C ILE A 41 -10.52 -16.53 -27.33
N ARG A 42 -10.68 -16.51 -26.00
CA ARG A 42 -10.66 -15.25 -25.22
C ARG A 42 -9.32 -14.52 -25.29
N SER A 43 -8.22 -15.27 -25.24
CA SER A 43 -6.86 -14.72 -25.38
C SER A 43 -6.60 -14.17 -26.79
N ALA A 44 -7.10 -14.84 -27.84
CA ALA A 44 -6.98 -14.38 -29.22
C ALA A 44 -7.89 -13.18 -29.56
N ALA A 45 -8.99 -13.01 -28.82
CA ALA A 45 -9.94 -11.92 -28.99
C ALA A 45 -9.63 -10.69 -28.12
N CYS A 46 -8.51 -10.67 -27.37
CA CYS A 46 -8.17 -9.61 -26.41
C CYS A 46 -9.31 -9.32 -25.40
N LEU A 47 -10.17 -10.30 -25.11
CA LEU A 47 -11.31 -10.18 -24.20
C LEU A 47 -10.92 -10.47 -22.73
N ASN A 48 -9.64 -10.35 -22.39
CA ASN A 48 -9.22 -10.41 -21.01
C ASN A 48 -9.67 -9.10 -20.33
N SER A 49 -10.85 -9.13 -19.72
CA SER A 49 -11.17 -8.18 -18.65
C SER A 49 -9.99 -8.21 -17.68
N SER A 50 -9.43 -7.04 -17.36
CA SER A 50 -8.29 -6.97 -16.48
C SER A 50 -8.49 -7.75 -15.19
N SER A 51 -7.45 -8.47 -14.82
CA SER A 51 -7.52 -9.47 -13.75
C SER A 51 -7.77 -8.79 -12.41
N THR A 52 -8.91 -9.06 -11.81
CA THR A 52 -9.15 -8.76 -10.40
C THR A 52 -8.14 -9.51 -9.53
N ASP A 53 -7.43 -8.81 -8.65
CA ASP A 53 -6.56 -9.43 -7.65
C ASP A 53 -7.21 -9.35 -6.27
N THR A 54 -7.20 -10.46 -5.56
CA THR A 54 -7.87 -10.60 -4.26
C THR A 54 -7.08 -11.58 -3.42
N GLY A 55 -6.83 -11.21 -2.18
CA GLY A 55 -6.07 -12.05 -1.26
C GLY A 55 -6.42 -11.80 0.19
N LYS A 56 -5.97 -12.74 1.02
CA LYS A 56 -6.07 -12.66 2.47
C LYS A 56 -4.90 -13.38 3.10
N GLY A 57 -4.54 -12.97 4.31
CA GLY A 57 -3.46 -13.60 5.05
C GLY A 57 -3.57 -13.37 6.54
N ARG A 58 -2.68 -14.02 7.28
CA ARG A 58 -2.60 -13.91 8.73
C ARG A 58 -1.17 -14.11 9.20
N SER A 59 -0.85 -13.43 10.29
CA SER A 59 0.40 -13.59 11.01
C SER A 59 0.47 -14.99 11.64
N LYS A 60 1.69 -15.52 11.77
CA LYS A 60 1.98 -16.90 12.19
C LYS A 60 2.64 -16.97 13.56
N GLN A 61 3.46 -15.99 13.94
CA GLN A 61 4.37 -16.09 15.08
C GLN A 61 4.04 -15.16 16.25
N SER A 62 3.25 -14.10 16.04
CA SER A 62 2.88 -13.21 17.14
C SER A 62 1.81 -13.79 18.07
N SER A 63 1.99 -13.52 19.37
CA SER A 63 0.95 -13.65 20.41
C SER A 63 -0.35 -12.89 20.07
N THR A 64 -0.24 -11.81 19.29
CA THR A 64 -1.36 -11.01 18.78
C THR A 64 -1.49 -11.27 17.29
N LYS A 65 -2.51 -12.03 16.90
CA LYS A 65 -2.72 -12.40 15.49
C LYS A 65 -3.22 -11.19 14.70
N VAL A 66 -2.50 -10.82 13.66
CA VAL A 66 -2.94 -9.84 12.67
C VAL A 66 -3.46 -10.61 11.46
N THR A 67 -4.60 -10.20 10.91
CA THR A 67 -5.14 -10.73 9.67
C THR A 67 -5.33 -9.60 8.67
N HIS A 68 -5.17 -9.89 7.39
CA HIS A 68 -5.43 -8.92 6.33
C HIS A 68 -6.28 -9.53 5.22
N GLY A 69 -6.91 -8.65 4.45
CA GLY A 69 -7.54 -8.95 3.16
C GLY A 69 -7.36 -7.75 2.23
N PHE A 70 -7.34 -8.01 0.93
CA PHE A 70 -7.26 -6.96 -0.08
C PHE A 70 -8.08 -7.35 -1.32
N HIS A 71 -8.51 -6.33 -2.05
CA HIS A 71 -9.16 -6.46 -3.34
C HIS A 71 -8.70 -5.31 -4.24
N LEU A 72 -8.28 -5.63 -5.45
CA LEU A 72 -7.73 -4.73 -6.44
C LEU A 72 -8.43 -4.96 -7.77
N VAL A 73 -8.92 -3.88 -8.38
CA VAL A 73 -9.69 -3.91 -9.62
C VAL A 73 -9.42 -2.61 -10.39
N GLU A 74 -9.26 -2.70 -11.71
CA GLU A 74 -8.98 -1.54 -12.59
C GLU A 74 -10.15 -0.54 -12.66
N GLY A 75 -11.38 -1.03 -12.45
CA GLY A 75 -12.55 -0.17 -12.50
C GLY A 75 -12.91 0.24 -13.93
N LYS A 76 -13.23 1.53 -14.13
CA LYS A 76 -13.76 2.09 -15.39
C LYS A 76 -12.97 3.30 -15.89
N SER A 77 -11.74 3.46 -15.42
CA SER A 77 -10.97 4.69 -15.64
C SER A 77 -10.52 4.89 -17.09
N GLY A 78 -10.56 3.83 -17.91
CA GLY A 78 -10.24 3.90 -19.34
C GLY A 78 -8.75 4.05 -19.66
N HIS A 79 -7.89 3.99 -18.63
CA HIS A 79 -6.45 3.83 -18.72
C HIS A 79 -6.04 2.48 -18.11
N ASP A 80 -4.82 2.05 -18.39
CA ASP A 80 -4.26 0.81 -17.84
C ASP A 80 -4.21 0.84 -16.31
N MET A 81 -4.15 -0.33 -15.69
CA MET A 81 -4.07 -0.44 -14.23
C MET A 81 -2.74 0.11 -13.67
N GLU A 82 -2.81 1.25 -12.99
CA GLU A 82 -1.65 1.93 -12.38
C GLU A 82 -1.58 1.76 -10.85
N ASP A 83 -2.59 1.13 -10.23
CA ASP A 83 -2.61 0.86 -8.79
C ASP A 83 -1.85 -0.41 -8.41
N TYR A 84 -1.05 -0.31 -7.34
CA TYR A 84 -0.32 -1.43 -6.77
C TYR A 84 -0.53 -1.50 -5.26
N HIS A 85 -0.35 -2.69 -4.69
CA HIS A 85 -0.40 -2.88 -3.25
C HIS A 85 0.69 -3.85 -2.77
N VAL A 86 0.91 -3.84 -1.47
CA VAL A 86 1.67 -4.87 -0.75
C VAL A 86 0.83 -5.33 0.43
N ALA A 87 0.79 -6.63 0.66
CA ALA A 87 0.14 -7.24 1.82
C ALA A 87 0.84 -8.55 2.17
N GLU A 88 1.93 -8.46 2.94
CA GLU A 88 2.77 -9.61 3.24
C GLU A 88 3.26 -9.62 4.69
N TYR A 89 3.73 -10.79 5.14
CA TYR A 89 4.40 -10.94 6.42
C TYR A 89 5.85 -11.36 6.20
N LYS A 90 6.76 -10.78 6.97
CA LYS A 90 8.20 -11.07 6.94
C LYS A 90 8.72 -11.26 8.36
N CYS A 91 9.71 -12.14 8.54
CA CYS A 91 10.46 -12.21 9.79
C CYS A 91 11.78 -11.45 9.61
N ASP A 92 12.08 -10.52 10.51
CA ASP A 92 13.38 -9.85 10.57
C ASP A 92 13.84 -9.73 12.03
N LYS A 93 15.09 -10.11 12.32
CA LYS A 93 15.68 -10.09 13.68
C LYS A 93 14.79 -10.70 14.79
N ASN A 94 14.11 -11.82 14.49
CA ASN A 94 13.16 -12.51 15.38
C ASN A 94 11.85 -11.76 15.66
N HIS A 95 11.57 -10.70 14.93
CA HIS A 95 10.30 -9.98 14.96
C HIS A 95 9.48 -10.34 13.72
N GLU A 96 8.17 -10.50 13.91
CA GLU A 96 7.22 -10.68 12.82
C GLU A 96 6.72 -9.31 12.35
N LEU A 97 6.97 -8.99 11.08
CA LEU A 97 6.57 -7.75 10.43
C LEU A 97 5.38 -8.02 9.52
N GLY A 98 4.28 -7.27 9.70
CA GLY A 98 3.24 -7.11 8.69
C GLY A 98 3.52 -5.86 7.85
N LEU A 99 3.63 -6.02 6.54
CA LEU A 99 3.94 -4.95 5.60
C LEU A 99 2.76 -4.74 4.67
N PHE A 100 2.18 -3.54 4.71
CA PHE A 100 0.97 -3.19 3.95
C PHE A 100 1.14 -1.86 3.26
N ALA A 101 0.81 -1.79 1.97
CA ALA A 101 0.88 -0.52 1.25
C ALA A 101 -0.15 -0.45 0.14
N ILE A 102 -0.58 0.77 -0.18
CA ILE A 102 -1.28 1.13 -1.41
C ILE A 102 -0.45 2.19 -2.13
N PHE A 103 -0.31 2.02 -3.43
CA PHE A 103 0.36 2.92 -4.35
C PHE A 103 -0.61 3.21 -5.49
N ASP A 104 -1.11 4.44 -5.54
CA ASP A 104 -1.95 4.93 -6.64
C ASP A 104 -1.02 5.61 -7.66
N GLY A 105 -0.94 5.05 -8.86
CA GLY A 105 -0.05 5.52 -9.92
C GLY A 105 -0.71 6.55 -10.83
N HIS A 106 0.08 7.45 -11.40
CA HIS A 106 -0.40 8.37 -12.42
C HIS A 106 0.64 8.60 -13.51
N LEU A 107 0.19 8.61 -14.76
CA LEU A 107 1.02 8.80 -15.96
C LEU A 107 2.08 7.70 -16.13
N GLY A 108 1.73 6.46 -15.76
CA GLY A 108 2.53 5.25 -15.93
C GLY A 108 2.58 4.36 -14.67
N ASP A 109 2.76 3.05 -14.89
CA ASP A 109 2.78 2.00 -13.87
C ASP A 109 4.18 1.74 -13.26
N ARG A 110 5.24 2.30 -13.85
CA ARG A 110 6.62 1.97 -13.50
C ARG A 110 7.03 2.46 -12.10
N VAL A 111 6.59 3.65 -11.70
CA VAL A 111 6.85 4.20 -10.36
C VAL A 111 6.14 3.39 -9.28
N PRO A 112 4.81 3.15 -9.32
CA PRO A 112 4.15 2.33 -8.31
C PRO A 112 4.66 0.87 -8.30
N SER A 113 5.01 0.30 -9.46
CA SER A 113 5.66 -1.00 -9.56
C SER A 113 7.04 -1.02 -8.86
N TYR A 114 7.85 0.04 -9.05
CA TYR A 114 9.13 0.19 -8.35
C TYR A 114 8.93 0.33 -6.83
N LEU A 115 7.95 1.11 -6.38
CA LEU A 115 7.62 1.27 -4.96
C LEU A 115 7.23 -0.06 -4.33
N ARG A 116 6.35 -0.84 -4.98
CA ARG A 116 5.97 -2.19 -4.54
C ARG A 116 7.17 -3.10 -4.32
N ALA A 117 8.14 -3.06 -5.23
CA ALA A 117 9.31 -3.94 -5.16
C ALA A 117 10.38 -3.48 -4.16
N ASN A 118 10.50 -2.18 -3.87
CA ASN A 118 11.69 -1.63 -3.22
C ASN A 118 11.43 -0.86 -1.93
N LEU A 119 10.27 -0.21 -1.76
CA LEU A 119 10.09 0.75 -0.65
C LEU A 119 10.26 0.10 0.72
N PHE A 120 9.62 -1.06 0.97
CA PHE A 120 9.81 -1.78 2.24
C PHE A 120 11.24 -2.30 2.42
N SER A 121 11.87 -2.78 1.34
CA SER A 121 13.27 -3.22 1.39
C SER A 121 14.20 -2.08 1.81
N ASN A 122 13.96 -0.87 1.30
CA ASN A 122 14.71 0.33 1.67
C ASN A 122 14.45 0.70 3.13
N ILE A 123 13.19 0.73 3.57
CA ILE A 123 12.82 1.00 4.98
C ILE A 123 13.52 0.04 5.95
N LEU A 124 13.46 -1.28 5.69
CA LEU A 124 14.02 -2.26 6.61
C LEU A 124 15.56 -2.28 6.63
N LYS A 125 16.21 -1.70 5.61
CA LYS A 125 17.67 -1.54 5.55
C LYS A 125 18.17 -0.27 6.23
N GLU A 126 17.29 0.67 6.56
CA GLU A 126 17.67 1.88 7.26
C GLU A 126 18.28 1.54 8.64
N PRO A 127 19.46 2.07 8.99
CA PRO A 127 20.14 1.74 10.25
C PRO A 127 19.29 2.01 11.48
N LEU A 128 18.45 3.05 11.41
CA LEU A 128 17.60 3.49 12.50
C LEU A 128 16.30 2.70 12.63
N PHE A 129 15.97 1.76 11.73
CA PHE A 129 14.64 1.14 11.70
C PHE A 129 14.20 0.54 13.04
N TRP A 130 15.13 -0.04 13.80
CA TRP A 130 14.84 -0.69 15.08
C TRP A 130 14.96 0.24 16.31
N THR A 131 15.57 1.42 16.16
CA THR A 131 15.82 2.37 17.26
C THR A 131 14.97 3.63 17.15
N ASP A 132 14.78 4.12 15.92
CA ASP A 132 13.93 5.23 15.55
C ASP A 132 13.26 4.91 14.18
N PRO A 133 12.18 4.10 14.20
CA PRO A 133 11.48 3.73 12.97
C PRO A 133 10.89 4.92 12.22
N GLN A 134 10.55 6.01 12.93
CA GLN A 134 9.97 7.20 12.32
C GLN A 134 11.01 7.90 11.42
N GLU A 135 12.20 8.16 11.94
CA GLU A 135 13.26 8.77 11.16
C GLU A 135 13.76 7.83 10.04
N ALA A 136 13.85 6.52 10.32
CA ALA A 136 14.17 5.51 9.31
C ALA A 136 13.18 5.54 8.13
N ILE A 137 11.87 5.52 8.40
CA ILE A 137 10.86 5.50 7.34
C ILE A 137 10.92 6.79 6.53
N LYS A 138 11.08 7.95 7.19
CA LYS A 138 11.26 9.24 6.52
C LYS A 138 12.49 9.24 5.61
N ASN A 139 13.63 8.72 6.08
CA ASN A 139 14.87 8.61 5.30
C ASN A 139 14.70 7.70 4.09
N ALA A 140 14.08 6.53 4.26
CA ALA A 140 13.84 5.58 3.19
C ALA A 140 12.90 6.15 2.11
N TYR A 141 11.85 6.88 2.49
CA TYR A 141 10.99 7.58 1.52
C TYR A 141 11.78 8.65 0.77
N GLY A 142 12.63 9.42 1.47
CA GLY A 142 13.48 10.45 0.87
C GLY A 142 14.48 9.87 -0.14
N SER A 143 15.19 8.81 0.24
CA SER A 143 16.18 8.14 -0.62
C SER A 143 15.52 7.42 -1.81
N THR A 144 14.36 6.79 -1.59
CA THR A 144 13.57 6.16 -2.66
C THR A 144 13.07 7.20 -3.67
N ASN A 145 12.52 8.33 -3.20
CA ASN A 145 12.10 9.42 -4.07
C ASN A 145 13.28 10.01 -4.86
N LYS A 146 14.43 10.20 -4.21
CA LYS A 146 15.65 10.65 -4.89
C LYS A 146 16.06 9.70 -6.00
N TYR A 147 16.04 8.38 -5.76
CA TYR A 147 16.33 7.38 -6.78
C TYR A 147 15.35 7.47 -7.95
N ILE A 148 14.04 7.62 -7.68
CA ILE A 148 13.02 7.75 -8.73
C ILE A 148 13.32 8.96 -9.63
N LEU A 149 13.62 10.12 -9.04
CA LEU A 149 13.95 11.34 -9.77
C LEU A 149 15.24 11.20 -10.61
N GLU A 150 16.29 10.59 -10.04
CA GLU A 150 17.56 10.35 -10.75
C GLU A 150 17.41 9.37 -11.91
N ASN A 151 16.39 8.49 -11.86
CA ASN A 151 16.10 7.47 -12.87
C ASN A 151 14.80 7.74 -13.65
N ALA A 152 14.34 8.99 -13.70
CA ALA A 152 13.11 9.37 -14.40
C ALA A 152 13.12 9.02 -15.90
N LYS A 153 14.31 8.96 -16.54
CA LYS A 153 14.44 8.51 -17.93
C LYS A 153 14.02 7.06 -18.13
N GLN A 154 14.26 6.21 -17.13
CA GLN A 154 13.91 4.79 -17.18
C GLN A 154 12.52 4.53 -16.61
N LEU A 155 12.16 5.22 -15.53
CA LEU A 155 10.87 5.06 -14.85
C LEU A 155 9.73 5.83 -15.52
N GLY A 156 10.03 6.78 -16.40
CA GLY A 156 9.02 7.60 -17.07
C GLY A 156 8.65 8.86 -16.28
N PRO A 157 7.76 9.70 -16.84
CA PRO A 157 7.38 10.98 -16.27
C PRO A 157 6.35 10.88 -15.15
N GLY A 158 5.79 9.69 -14.93
CA GLY A 158 4.75 9.44 -13.94
C GLY A 158 5.22 9.47 -12.50
N GLY A 159 4.26 9.33 -11.62
CA GLY A 159 4.45 9.34 -10.17
C GLY A 159 3.51 8.36 -9.50
N SER A 160 3.56 8.34 -8.18
CA SER A 160 2.61 7.57 -7.39
C SER A 160 2.46 8.16 -6.00
N THR A 161 1.28 7.96 -5.41
CA THR A 161 1.07 8.10 -3.98
C THR A 161 1.69 6.90 -3.24
N ALA A 162 1.84 7.03 -1.92
CA ALA A 162 2.22 5.92 -1.09
C ALA A 162 1.62 6.08 0.31
N VAL A 163 0.75 5.15 0.69
CA VAL A 163 0.36 4.97 2.09
C VAL A 163 0.84 3.59 2.54
N THR A 164 1.67 3.56 3.58
CA THR A 164 2.26 2.32 4.10
C THR A 164 1.94 2.14 5.57
N ALA A 165 1.65 0.91 5.98
CA ALA A 165 1.57 0.48 7.37
C ALA A 165 2.59 -0.65 7.62
N ILE A 166 3.37 -0.52 8.70
CA ILE A 166 4.30 -1.54 9.19
C ILE A 166 3.83 -1.94 10.58
N VAL A 167 3.56 -3.23 10.78
CA VAL A 167 3.13 -3.79 12.05
C VAL A 167 4.22 -4.69 12.61
N VAL A 168 4.78 -4.37 13.78
CA VAL A 168 5.78 -5.19 14.46
C VAL A 168 5.10 -6.01 15.55
N ASP A 169 5.26 -7.33 15.46
CA ASP A 169 4.73 -8.33 16.39
C ASP A 169 3.24 -8.18 16.72
N GLY A 170 2.46 -7.60 15.81
CA GLY A 170 1.03 -7.34 16.04
C GLY A 170 0.74 -6.33 17.15
N LYS A 171 1.74 -5.59 17.63
CA LYS A 171 1.61 -4.68 18.78
C LYS A 171 1.80 -3.23 18.38
N ASP A 172 2.90 -2.94 17.69
CA ASP A 172 3.24 -1.59 17.26
C ASP A 172 2.98 -1.44 15.77
N MET A 173 2.38 -0.33 15.40
CA MET A 173 2.07 -0.01 14.00
C MET A 173 2.58 1.38 13.66
N TRP A 174 3.27 1.50 12.54
CA TRP A 174 3.74 2.76 11.99
C TRP A 174 3.08 3.01 10.64
N ILE A 175 2.53 4.21 10.48
CA ILE A 175 1.86 4.60 9.24
C ILE A 175 2.52 5.84 8.67
N ALA A 176 2.81 5.80 7.36
CA ALA A 176 3.36 6.91 6.60
C ALA A 176 2.50 7.15 5.34
N ASN A 177 2.31 8.42 5.00
CA ASN A 177 1.54 8.83 3.82
C ASN A 177 2.29 9.88 3.00
N VAL A 178 2.24 9.74 1.67
CA VAL A 178 2.61 10.73 0.67
C VAL A 178 1.56 10.70 -0.43
N GLY A 179 0.78 11.77 -0.54
CA GLY A 179 -0.27 11.91 -1.56
C GLY A 179 -1.65 11.96 -0.93
N ASP A 180 -2.66 11.69 -1.75
CA ASP A 180 -4.09 11.72 -1.44
C ASP A 180 -4.69 10.32 -1.22
N SER A 181 -3.86 9.28 -1.21
CA SER A 181 -4.23 8.01 -0.55
C SER A 181 -4.42 8.19 0.96
N ARG A 182 -5.18 7.29 1.57
CA ARG A 182 -5.65 7.46 2.95
C ARG A 182 -5.65 6.17 3.77
N ALA A 183 -5.22 6.26 5.02
CA ALA A 183 -5.43 5.24 6.03
C ALA A 183 -6.47 5.68 7.07
N VAL A 184 -7.35 4.75 7.44
CA VAL A 184 -8.39 4.94 8.45
C VAL A 184 -8.31 3.80 9.45
N LEU A 185 -8.25 4.13 10.74
CA LEU A 185 -8.27 3.18 11.85
C LEU A 185 -9.68 3.14 12.43
N CYS A 186 -10.28 1.95 12.44
CA CYS A 186 -11.54 1.73 13.14
C CYS A 186 -11.26 1.14 14.52
N GLU A 187 -11.62 1.85 15.59
CA GLU A 187 -11.54 1.37 16.96
C GLU A 187 -12.89 1.51 17.65
N ARG A 188 -13.39 0.43 18.25
CA ARG A 188 -14.67 0.40 18.99
C ARG A 188 -15.85 0.96 18.18
N GLY A 189 -15.86 0.71 16.87
CA GLY A 189 -16.91 1.16 15.96
C GLY A 189 -16.77 2.62 15.48
N ALA A 190 -15.72 3.34 15.89
CA ALA A 190 -15.43 4.69 15.42
C ALA A 190 -14.32 4.66 14.35
N ALA A 191 -14.59 5.25 13.19
CA ALA A 191 -13.62 5.40 12.11
C ALA A 191 -12.84 6.71 12.28
N ASN A 192 -11.53 6.58 12.49
CA ASN A 192 -10.60 7.70 12.67
C ASN A 192 -9.63 7.74 11.49
N GLN A 193 -9.63 8.82 10.72
CA GLN A 193 -8.61 9.05 9.70
C GLN A 193 -7.28 9.38 10.39
N ILE A 194 -6.25 8.57 10.14
CA ILE A 194 -4.94 8.67 10.82
C ILE A 194 -3.85 9.26 9.92
N THR A 195 -4.13 9.43 8.64
CA THR A 195 -3.26 10.13 7.68
C THR A 195 -3.94 11.41 7.22
N VAL A 196 -3.16 12.43 6.91
CA VAL A 196 -3.67 13.64 6.26
C VAL A 196 -3.37 13.53 4.78
N ASP A 197 -4.39 13.75 3.95
CA ASP A 197 -4.27 13.75 2.51
C ASP A 197 -3.53 15.01 2.06
N HIS A 198 -2.59 14.86 1.13
CA HIS A 198 -1.78 15.96 0.62
C HIS A 198 -2.46 16.61 -0.58
N GLU A 199 -3.50 17.39 -0.31
CA GLU A 199 -4.24 18.11 -1.35
C GLU A 199 -3.70 19.55 -1.52
N PRO A 200 -3.43 20.01 -2.75
CA PRO A 200 -2.77 21.31 -2.99
C PRO A 200 -3.51 22.53 -2.42
N HIS A 201 -4.83 22.44 -2.22
CA HIS A 201 -5.65 23.56 -1.74
C HIS A 201 -5.72 23.67 -0.20
N ILE A 202 -5.25 22.65 0.53
CA ILE A 202 -5.15 22.70 2.00
C ILE A 202 -4.08 23.72 2.38
N SER A 203 -4.40 24.62 3.32
CA SER A 203 -3.56 25.79 3.67
C SER A 203 -2.08 25.46 3.89
N ASN A 204 -1.78 24.40 4.64
CA ASN A 204 -0.40 24.00 4.92
C ASN A 204 0.33 23.54 3.66
N GLU A 205 -0.33 22.78 2.79
CA GLU A 205 0.28 22.25 1.56
C GLU A 205 0.41 23.35 0.50
N ARG A 206 -0.61 24.20 0.37
CA ARG A 206 -0.55 25.41 -0.44
C ARG A 206 0.62 26.30 -0.04
N GLN A 207 0.76 26.59 1.26
CA GLN A 207 1.85 27.41 1.77
C GLN A 207 3.22 26.77 1.46
N ARG A 208 3.35 25.44 1.61
CA ARG A 208 4.58 24.72 1.27
C ARG A 208 4.93 24.87 -0.21
N ILE A 209 3.94 24.75 -1.11
CA ILE A 209 4.11 24.90 -2.56
C ILE A 209 4.54 26.33 -2.90
N GLU A 210 3.83 27.34 -2.37
CA GLU A 210 4.09 28.75 -2.65
C GLU A 210 5.46 29.21 -2.10
N GLN A 211 5.87 28.73 -0.92
CA GLN A 211 7.19 28.99 -0.36
C GLN A 211 8.35 28.42 -1.18
N GLN A 212 8.08 27.37 -1.98
CA GLN A 212 9.06 26.77 -2.89
C GLN A 212 9.01 27.40 -4.30
N GLY A 213 8.27 28.50 -4.48
CA GLY A 213 8.14 29.21 -5.76
C GLY A 213 7.10 28.63 -6.70
N GLY A 214 6.28 27.67 -6.26
CA GLY A 214 5.13 27.17 -7.00
C GLY A 214 3.88 28.05 -6.82
N PHE A 215 2.79 27.68 -7.49
CA PHE A 215 1.47 28.28 -7.29
C PHE A 215 0.40 27.19 -7.37
N VAL A 216 -0.74 27.41 -6.70
CA VAL A 216 -1.90 26.51 -6.74
C VAL A 216 -2.99 27.18 -7.56
N THR A 217 -3.48 26.48 -8.59
CA THR A 217 -4.59 26.93 -9.42
C THR A 217 -5.71 25.89 -9.42
N THR A 218 -6.95 26.34 -9.50
CA THR A 218 -8.11 25.48 -9.71
C THR A 218 -8.51 25.63 -11.17
N PHE A 219 -8.39 24.56 -11.94
CA PHE A 219 -9.00 24.54 -13.27
C PHE A 219 -10.50 24.29 -13.11
N PRO A 220 -11.38 25.16 -13.61
CA PRO A 220 -12.79 24.80 -13.72
C PRO A 220 -12.88 23.57 -14.62
N VAL A 221 -13.53 22.51 -14.14
CA VAL A 221 -13.89 21.38 -14.99
C VAL A 221 -14.76 21.97 -16.10
N MET A 222 -14.24 22.03 -17.33
CA MET A 222 -15.07 22.35 -18.48
C MET A 222 -16.04 21.18 -18.65
N SER A 223 -17.24 21.31 -18.08
CA SER A 223 -18.39 20.53 -18.48
C SER A 223 -18.66 20.86 -19.95
N LEU A 224 -18.11 20.06 -20.85
CA LEU A 224 -18.65 19.97 -22.21
C LEU A 224 -20.06 19.37 -22.07
N ALA A 225 -21.04 20.27 -22.01
CA ALA A 225 -22.45 19.96 -22.20
C ALA A 225 -22.75 19.80 -23.70
#